data_AF-U9TS08-F1
#
_entry.id   AF-U9TS08-F1
#
_cell.length_a   1.000
_cell.length_b   1.000
_cell.length_c   1.000
_cell.angle_alpha   90.00
_cell.angle_beta   90.00
_cell.angle_gamma   90.00
#
_symmetry.space_group_name_H-M   'P 1'
#
loop_
_entity.id
_entity.type
_entity.pdbx_description
1 polymer ?
#
loop_
_entity_poly.entity_id
_entity_poly.type
_entity_poly.pdbx_seq_one_letter_code
_entity_poly.pdbx_strand_id
1 'polypeptide(L)' 'LCPGRKLAMIELVCLIALLYRKYEIDVNAPLKVVNGSIIVCAELLAELKPRN' A
#
# COMPACT_ATOMS: atom_id res chain seq x y z
N LEU A 1 13.31 -19.06 -2.49
CA LEU A 1 13.55 -18.22 -1.28
C LEU A 1 13.84 -16.80 -1.76
N CYS A 2 13.14 -15.77 -1.28
CA CYS A 2 13.43 -14.38 -1.67
C CYS A 2 14.38 -13.74 -0.63
N PRO A 3 15.63 -13.39 -0.99
CA PRO A 3 16.58 -12.79 -0.06
C PRO A 3 16.07 -11.48 0.55
N GLY A 4 15.29 -10.71 -0.23
CA GLY A 4 14.72 -9.43 0.20
C GLY A 4 13.51 -9.53 1.12
N ARG A 5 12.97 -10.72 1.41
CA ARG A 5 11.70 -10.88 2.14
C ARG A 5 11.68 -10.12 3.47
N LYS A 6 12.76 -10.19 4.26
CA LYS A 6 12.79 -9.53 5.57
C LYS A 6 12.75 -8.01 5.43
N LEU A 7 13.53 -7.46 4.50
CA LEU A 7 13.58 -6.02 4.25
C LEU A 7 12.23 -5.51 3.72
N ALA A 8 11.66 -6.19 2.72
CA ALA A 8 10.37 -5.81 2.14
C ALA A 8 9.23 -5.81 3.17
N MET A 9 9.22 -6.75 4.11
CA MET A 9 8.23 -6.76 5.19
C MET A 9 8.41 -5.58 6.16
N ILE A 10 9.64 -5.19 6.48
CA ILE A 10 9.92 -4.03 7.33
C ILE A 10 9.43 -2.75 6.64
N GLU A 11 9.79 -2.56 5.37
CA GLU A 11 9.35 -1.39 4.59
C GLU A 11 7.83 -1.31 4.51
N LEU A 12 7.16 -2.44 4.24
CA LEU A 12 5.71 -2.51 4.17
C LEU A 12 5.04 -2.12 5.51
N VAL A 13 5.50 -2.71 6.63
CA VAL A 13 4.95 -2.42 7.95
C VAL A 13 5.18 -0.97 8.33
N CYS A 14 6.39 -0.44 8.12
CA CYS A 14 6.71 0.96 8.42
C CYS A 14 5.85 1.91 7.60
N LEU A 15 5.68 1.66 6.30
CA LEU A 15 4.86 2.49 5.42
C LEU A 15 3.40 2.51 5.88
N ILE A 16 2.80 1.35 6.11
CA ILE A 16 1.41 1.24 6.57
C ILE A 16 1.24 1.94 7.93
N ALA A 17 2.16 1.72 8.87
CA ALA A 17 2.10 2.36 10.18
C ALA A 17 2.17 3.89 10.08
N LEU A 18 3.06 4.43 9.24
CA LEU A 18 3.19 5.89 9.05
C LEU A 18 1.96 6.51 8.40
N LEU A 19 1.38 5.83 7.41
CA LEU A 19 0.16 6.29 6.73
C LEU A 19 -1.03 6.30 7.69
N TYR A 20 -1.31 5.20 8.36
CA TYR A 20 -2.46 5.09 9.28
C TYR A 20 -2.32 5.93 10.55
N ARG A 21 -1.09 6.28 10.95
CA ARG A 21 -0.87 7.23 12.06
C ARG A 21 -1.29 8.65 11.68
N LYS A 22 -1.15 9.03 10.41
CA LYS A 22 -1.40 10.39 9.93
C LYS A 22 -2.72 10.56 9.21
N TYR A 23 -3.29 9.49 8.68
CA TYR A 23 -4.45 9.55 7.81
C TYR A 23 -5.46 8.45 8.15
N GLU A 24 -6.73 8.80 8.06
CA GLU A 24 -7.81 7.86 7.79
C GLU A 24 -7.87 7.68 6.27
N ILE A 25 -7.79 6.43 5.82
CA ILE A 25 -7.66 6.06 4.40
C ILE A 25 -8.92 5.34 3.99
N ASP A 26 -9.63 5.89 3.00
CA ASP A 26 -10.83 5.29 2.44
C ASP A 26 -10.60 4.91 0.97
N VAL A 27 -10.70 3.62 0.67
CA VAL A 27 -10.44 3.08 -0.68
C VAL A 27 -11.78 2.87 -1.37
N ASN A 28 -12.23 3.90 -2.06
CA ASN A 28 -13.59 4.00 -2.60
C ASN A 28 -13.77 3.43 -4.02
N ALA A 29 -12.71 2.93 -4.65
CA ALA A 29 -12.75 2.47 -6.04
C ALA A 29 -12.09 1.09 -6.24
N PRO A 30 -12.56 0.31 -7.25
CA PRO A 30 -11.90 -0.92 -7.64
C PRO A 30 -10.46 -0.64 -8.11
N LEU A 31 -9.54 -1.48 -7.65
CA LEU A 31 -8.12 -1.42 -8.02
C LEU A 31 -7.98 -1.72 -9.51
N LYS A 32 -7.23 -0.88 -10.23
CA LYS A 32 -6.73 -1.29 -11.55
C LYS A 32 -5.43 -2.03 -11.36
N VAL A 33 -5.42 -3.28 -11.78
CA VAL A 33 -4.23 -4.14 -11.70
C VAL A 33 -3.69 -4.42 -13.09
N VAL A 34 -2.37 -4.46 -13.19
CA VAL A 34 -1.66 -4.97 -14.37
C VAL A 34 -1.07 -6.31 -13.99
N ASN A 35 -1.33 -7.31 -14.83
CA ASN A 35 -0.87 -8.67 -14.64
C ASN A 35 0.26 -8.99 -15.61
N GLY A 36 1.39 -9.46 -15.09
CA GLY A 36 2.55 -9.92 -15.85
C GLY A 36 3.28 -11.01 -15.05
N SER A 37 4.62 -10.95 -14.98
CA SER A 37 5.38 -11.83 -14.06
C SER A 37 5.11 -11.54 -12.57
N ILE A 38 4.54 -10.37 -12.28
CA ILE A 38 4.01 -9.95 -10.98
C ILE A 38 2.66 -9.26 -11.20
N ILE A 39 1.80 -9.27 -10.18
CA ILE A 39 0.54 -8.50 -10.18
C ILE A 39 0.83 -7.18 -9.47
N VAL A 40 0.55 -6.06 -10.14
CA VAL A 40 0.82 -4.72 -9.61
C VAL A 40 -0.45 -3.88 -9.66
N CYS A 41 -0.71 -3.12 -8.60
CA CYS A 41 -1.75 -2.08 -8.61
C CYS A 41 -1.23 -0.89 -9.43
N ALA A 42 -1.80 -0.68 -10.62
CA ALA A 42 -1.43 0.43 -11.49
C ALA A 42 -2.10 1.74 -11.09
N GLU A 43 -3.36 1.67 -10.62
CA GLU A 43 -4.08 2.83 -10.12
C GLU A 43 -4.86 2.45 -8.85
N LEU A 44 -4.70 3.28 -7.82
CA LEU A 44 -5.43 3.23 -6.55
C LEU A 44 -6.02 4.61 -6.29
N LEU A 45 -7.34 4.72 -6.32
CA LEU A 45 -8.04 5.93 -5.88
C LEU A 45 -8.38 5.75 -4.39
N ALA A 46 -7.75 6.57 -3.55
CA ALA A 46 -7.99 6.58 -2.11
C ALA A 46 -8.19 8.02 -1.63
N GLU A 47 -9.17 8.21 -0.74
CA GLU A 47 -9.34 9.46 -0.01
C GLU A 47 -8.49 9.40 1.26
N LEU A 48 -7.67 10.43 1.48
CA LEU A 48 -6.81 10.57 2.65
C LEU A 48 -7.32 11.73 3.49
N LYS A 49 -7.84 11.43 4.68
CA LYS A 49 -8.27 12.45 5.65
C LYS A 49 -7.23 12.55 6.74
N PRO A 50 -6.65 13.73 7.03
CA PRO A 50 -5.73 13.88 8.14
C PRO A 50 -6.36 13.41 9.45
N ARG A 51 -5.64 12.57 10.17
CA ARG A 51 -6.01 12.11 11.50
C ARG A 51 -5.43 13.13 12.50
N ASN A 52 -6.32 13.92 13.10
CA ASN A 52 -5.97 14.89 14.15
C ASN A 52 -5.54 14.18 15.44
#